data_AF-A0A2N6FX88-F1
#
_entry.id   AF-A0A2N6FX88-F1
#
_cell.length_a   1.000
_cell.length_b   1.000
_cell.length_c   1.000
_cell.angle_alpha   90.00
_cell.angle_beta   90.00
_cell.angle_gamma   90.00
#
_symmetry.space_group_name_H-M   'P 1'
#
loop_
_entity.id
_entity.type
_entity.pdbx_description
1 polymer ?
#
loop_
_entity_poly.entity_id
_entity_poly.type
_entity_poly.pdbx_seq_one_letter_code
_entity_poly.pdbx_strand_id
1 'polypeptide(L)'
;MLNNSSDNAMNYKRSKKMTNSIKLFDTPLKISEVPYFESKHRRVSAAMIAQKEVGSISNCLACHSNALLGDFHGTYVPNYGKIDD
;
A
#
# COMPACT_ATOMS: atom_id res chain seq x y z
N MET A 1 -17.42 -6.85 -5.24
CA MET A 1 -16.37 -6.00 -4.62
C MET A 1 -16.91 -5.20 -3.43
N LEU A 2 -18.09 -4.56 -3.54
CA LEU A 2 -18.65 -3.71 -2.47
C LEU A 2 -18.80 -4.41 -1.10
N ASN A 3 -19.26 -5.66 -1.04
CA ASN A 3 -19.47 -6.33 0.27
C ASN A 3 -18.21 -6.48 1.12
N ASN A 4 -17.02 -6.45 0.51
CA ASN A 4 -15.73 -6.62 1.18
C ASN A 4 -14.86 -5.34 1.08
N SER A 5 -15.47 -4.18 0.84
CA SER A 5 -14.77 -2.90 0.81
C SER A 5 -14.34 -2.45 2.21
N SER A 6 -13.36 -1.54 2.30
CA SER A 6 -12.80 -1.11 3.58
C SER A 6 -13.82 -0.40 4.48
N ASP A 7 -14.77 0.33 3.91
CA ASP A 7 -15.89 0.99 4.59
C ASP A 7 -16.97 0.01 5.06
N ASN A 8 -17.09 -1.17 4.46
CA ASN A 8 -17.97 -2.26 4.93
C ASN A 8 -17.29 -3.19 5.95
N ALA A 9 -15.96 -3.12 6.09
CA ALA A 9 -15.15 -4.00 6.94
C ALA A 9 -14.46 -3.27 8.10
N MET A 10 -15.16 -2.33 8.74
CA MET A 10 -14.61 -1.42 9.76
C MET A 10 -14.26 -2.09 11.11
N ASN A 11 -14.55 -3.37 11.29
CA ASN A 11 -14.05 -4.15 12.42
C ASN A 11 -12.53 -4.38 12.33
N TYR A 12 -11.95 -4.40 11.12
CA TYR A 12 -10.52 -4.60 10.92
C TYR A 12 -9.73 -3.29 11.06
N LYS A 13 -8.58 -3.35 11.74
CA LYS A 13 -7.71 -2.19 11.99
C LYS A 13 -7.28 -1.49 10.70
N ARG A 14 -6.88 -2.26 9.68
CA ARG A 14 -6.36 -1.70 8.42
C ARG A 14 -7.47 -1.03 7.61
N SER A 15 -8.66 -1.64 7.54
CA SER A 15 -9.85 -1.07 6.91
C SER A 15 -10.21 0.30 7.49
N LYS A 16 -10.30 0.41 8.83
CA LYS A 16 -10.53 1.69 9.51
C LYS A 16 -9.51 2.75 9.13
N LYS A 17 -8.22 2.40 9.15
CA LYS A 17 -7.17 3.37 8.82
C LYS A 17 -7.22 3.82 7.37
N MET A 18 -7.52 2.91 6.45
CA MET A 18 -7.67 3.22 5.02
C MET A 18 -8.86 4.14 4.79
N THR A 19 -10.06 3.73 5.22
CA THR A 19 -11.31 4.50 5.06
C THR A 19 -11.23 5.87 5.73
N ASN A 20 -10.78 5.94 6.99
CA ASN A 20 -10.72 7.21 7.72
C ASN A 20 -9.64 8.17 7.19
N SER A 21 -8.73 7.71 6.33
CA SER A 21 -7.73 8.57 5.69
C SER A 21 -8.25 9.30 4.46
N ILE A 22 -9.36 8.82 3.87
CA ILE A 22 -9.98 9.40 2.68
C ILE A 22 -10.92 10.52 3.12
N LYS A 23 -10.86 11.68 2.45
CA LYS A 23 -11.78 12.80 2.74
C LYS A 23 -13.17 12.48 2.21
N LEU A 24 -14.21 13.07 2.83
CA LEU A 24 -15.62 12.76 2.57
C LEU A 24 -16.03 12.81 1.09
N PHE A 25 -15.40 13.68 0.29
CA PHE A 25 -15.74 13.87 -1.13
C PHE A 25 -14.66 13.34 -2.09
N ASP A 26 -13.62 12.68 -1.58
CA ASP A 26 -12.56 12.09 -2.39
C ASP A 26 -12.94 10.64 -2.76
N THR A 27 -12.79 10.29 -4.04
CA THR A 27 -12.96 8.91 -4.53
C THR A 27 -11.67 8.46 -5.22
N PRO A 28 -10.64 8.04 -4.45
CA PRO A 28 -9.39 7.59 -5.05
C PRO A 28 -9.62 6.38 -5.95
N LEU A 29 -9.14 6.46 -7.19
CA LEU A 29 -9.30 5.37 -8.17
C LEU A 29 -8.13 4.38 -8.11
N LYS A 30 -7.00 4.78 -7.53
CA LYS A 30 -5.86 3.89 -7.27
C LYS A 30 -5.67 3.70 -5.77
N ILE A 31 -5.34 2.47 -5.36
CA ILE A 31 -4.95 2.17 -3.97
C ILE A 31 -3.75 3.03 -3.55
N SER A 32 -2.82 3.30 -4.48
CA SER A 32 -1.64 4.11 -4.24
C SER A 32 -1.91 5.58 -3.95
N GLU A 33 -3.12 6.08 -4.24
CA GLU A 33 -3.56 7.45 -4.00
C GLU A 33 -4.31 7.59 -2.66
N VAL A 34 -4.51 6.48 -1.92
CA VAL A 34 -5.13 6.54 -0.60
C VAL A 34 -4.14 7.15 0.39
N PRO A 35 -4.50 8.17 1.19
CA PRO A 35 -3.53 8.85 2.06
C PRO A 35 -2.85 7.93 3.09
N TYR A 36 -3.57 6.92 3.61
CA TYR A 36 -2.96 5.90 4.47
C TYR A 36 -1.87 5.08 3.75
N PHE A 37 -2.06 4.77 2.47
CA PHE A 37 -1.07 4.08 1.65
C PHE A 37 0.19 4.94 1.47
N GLU A 38 0.03 6.21 1.11
CA GLU A 38 1.15 7.16 0.94
C GLU A 38 1.94 7.30 2.24
N SER A 39 1.24 7.47 3.37
CA SER A 39 1.85 7.55 4.69
C SER A 39 2.69 6.32 5.03
N LYS A 40 2.19 5.12 4.66
CA LYS A 40 2.89 3.84 4.86
C LYS A 40 4.12 3.69 3.96
N HIS A 41 4.12 4.30 2.78
CA HIS A 41 5.22 4.21 1.81
C HIS A 41 6.15 5.43 1.83
N ARG A 42 5.99 6.38 2.76
CA ARG A 42 6.79 7.63 2.82
C ARG A 42 8.32 7.43 2.89
N ARG A 43 8.79 6.25 3.30
CA ARG A 43 10.22 5.90 3.38
C ARG A 43 10.77 5.28 2.09
N VAL A 44 9.90 4.98 1.13
CA VAL A 44 10.25 4.45 -0.18
C VAL A 44 10.35 5.64 -1.14
N SER A 45 11.57 5.95 -1.57
CA SER A 45 11.81 7.09 -2.46
C SER A 45 11.34 6.83 -3.89
N ALA A 46 11.14 7.89 -4.67
CA ALA A 46 10.82 7.75 -6.10
C ALA A 46 11.88 6.96 -6.87
N ALA A 47 13.16 7.10 -6.51
CA ALA A 47 14.26 6.34 -7.14
C ALA A 47 14.19 4.84 -6.84
N MET A 48 13.79 4.47 -5.62
CA MET A 48 13.53 3.06 -5.24
C MET A 48 12.39 2.45 -6.05
N ILE A 49 11.42 3.26 -6.46
CA ILE A 49 10.25 2.80 -7.23
C ILE A 49 10.55 2.73 -8.72
N ALA A 50 11.26 3.73 -9.26
CA ALA A 50 11.53 3.86 -10.69
C ALA A 50 12.56 2.85 -11.24
N GLN A 51 13.27 2.13 -10.37
CA GLN A 51 14.20 1.08 -10.78
C GLN A 51 13.50 -0.04 -11.57
N LYS A 52 14.26 -0.78 -12.37
CA LYS A 52 13.71 -1.80 -13.29
C LYS A 52 12.96 -2.93 -12.57
N GLU A 53 13.42 -3.32 -11.39
CA GLU A 53 12.89 -4.44 -10.61
C GLU A 53 11.52 -4.12 -9.99
N VAL A 54 11.26 -2.85 -9.70
CA VAL A 54 9.99 -2.38 -9.12
C VAL A 54 9.10 -1.79 -10.21
N GLY A 55 9.61 -0.79 -10.93
CA GLY A 55 8.99 -0.09 -12.06
C GLY A 55 7.84 0.84 -11.66
N SER A 56 7.01 0.43 -10.71
CA SER A 56 5.87 1.19 -10.23
C SER A 56 5.48 0.76 -8.82
N ILE A 57 4.96 1.70 -8.03
CA ILE A 57 4.42 1.44 -6.69
C ILE A 57 3.19 0.52 -6.73
N SER A 58 2.55 0.37 -7.90
CA SER A 58 1.47 -0.59 -8.12
C SER A 58 1.94 -2.05 -8.15
N ASN A 59 3.25 -2.29 -8.32
CA ASN A 59 3.82 -3.64 -8.31
C ASN A 59 4.11 -4.09 -6.86
N CYS A 60 3.05 -4.36 -6.10
CA CYS A 60 3.14 -4.72 -4.68
C CYS A 60 4.11 -5.88 -4.42
N LEU A 61 4.14 -6.87 -5.32
CA LEU A 61 4.95 -8.07 -5.20
C LEU A 61 6.45 -7.84 -5.34
N ALA A 62 6.85 -6.74 -5.98
CA ALA A 62 8.27 -6.40 -6.08
C ALA A 62 8.92 -6.16 -4.72
N CYS A 63 8.15 -5.63 -3.75
CA CYS A 63 8.64 -5.33 -2.41
C CYS A 63 8.07 -6.21 -1.30
N HIS A 64 6.85 -6.73 -1.47
CA HIS A 64 6.14 -7.58 -0.52
C HIS A 64 5.93 -8.97 -1.11
N SER A 65 6.85 -9.90 -0.84
CA SER A 65 6.82 -11.26 -1.42
C SER A 65 5.54 -12.04 -1.15
N ASN A 66 4.87 -11.74 -0.02
CA ASN A 66 3.64 -12.42 0.41
C ASN A 66 2.35 -11.64 0.08
N ALA A 67 2.41 -10.58 -0.74
CA ALA A 67 1.25 -9.74 -1.02
C ALA A 67 0.06 -10.51 -1.64
N LEU A 68 0.33 -11.59 -2.40
CA LEU A 68 -0.71 -12.48 -2.94
C LEU A 68 -1.50 -13.22 -1.84
N LEU A 69 -0.88 -13.44 -0.68
CA LEU A 69 -1.51 -14.04 0.50
C LEU A 69 -2.20 -12.99 1.38
N GLY A 70 -2.18 -11.71 0.98
CA GLY A 70 -2.67 -10.59 1.79
C GLY A 70 -1.74 -10.20 2.94
N ASP A 71 -0.51 -10.72 2.97
CA ASP A 71 0.51 -10.38 3.95
C ASP A 71 1.48 -9.34 3.38
N PHE A 72 1.56 -8.20 4.07
CA PHE A 72 2.38 -7.04 3.68
C PHE A 72 3.50 -6.76 4.69
N HIS A 73 3.81 -7.70 5.58
CA HIS A 73 4.92 -7.59 6.51
C HIS A 73 6.26 -7.99 5.86
N GLY A 74 7.38 -7.54 6.44
CA GLY A 74 8.72 -7.96 5.99
C GLY A 74 9.13 -7.33 4.66
N THR A 75 8.96 -6.02 4.52
CA THR A 75 9.23 -5.29 3.28
C THR A 75 10.70 -5.32 2.88
N TYR A 76 10.98 -5.73 1.65
CA TYR A 76 12.32 -5.70 1.05
C TYR A 76 12.26 -4.98 -0.28
N VAL A 77 12.99 -3.89 -0.44
CA VAL A 77 13.07 -3.17 -1.71
C VAL A 77 14.28 -3.71 -2.49
N PRO A 78 14.09 -4.23 -3.73
CA PRO A 78 15.20 -4.68 -4.57
C PRO A 78 16.31 -3.63 -4.65
N ASN A 79 17.58 -4.04 -4.58
CA ASN A 79 18.76 -3.16 -4.58
C ASN A 79 18.91 -2.19 -3.38
N TYR A 80 17.96 -2.11 -2.45
CA TYR A 80 18.02 -1.24 -1.27
C TYR A 80 17.92 -1.99 0.07
N GLY A 81 17.44 -3.23 0.06
CA GLY A 81 17.39 -4.07 1.26
C GLY A 81 16.06 -3.97 2.01
N LYS A 82 16.06 -4.47 3.25
CA LYS A 82 14.90 -4.42 4.14
C LYS A 82 14.63 -2.98 4.58
N ILE A 83 13.36 -2.57 4.50
CA ILE A 83 12.91 -1.28 5.03
C ILE A 83 11.92 -1.55 6.15
N ASP A 84 12.17 -0.95 7.32
CA ASP A 84 11.24 -1.02 8.44
C ASP A 84 10.05 -0.05 8.22
N ASP A 85 8.85 -0.62 8.13
CA ASP A 85 7.53 -0.04 7.84
C ASP A 85 6.77 0.59 9.04
#